data_AF-A0AAD5U635-F1
#
_entry.id   AF-A0AAD5U635-F1
#
_cell.length_a   1.000
_cell.length_b   1.000
_cell.length_c   1.000
_cell.angle_alpha   90.00
_cell.angle_beta   90.00
_cell.angle_gamma   90.00
#
_symmetry.space_group_name_H-M   'P 1'
#
loop_
_entity.id
_entity.type
_entity.pdbx_description
1 polymer ?
#
loop_
_entity_poly.entity_id
_entity_poly.type
_entity_poly.pdbx_seq_one_letter_code
_entity_poly.pdbx_strand_id
1 'polypeptide(L)'
;LLHAILNGLDESDIDNGNRPLLKIFNKTRHFSADERAKFLESEEASELANLHFHSSIEGQSTVPESNADVDLHFVTFVEVEGQLYELDGRKPFPINHGACINLLEDSVNGI
;
A
#
# COMPACT_ATOMS: atom_id res chain seq x y z
N LEU A 1 -1.99 2.08 -1.27
CA LEU A 1 -1.09 2.55 -2.36
C LEU A 1 0.24 1.80 -2.37
N LEU A 2 1.02 1.80 -1.27
CA LEU A 2 2.32 1.10 -1.23
C LEU A 2 2.20 -0.39 -1.60
N HIS A 3 1.23 -1.11 -1.02
CA HIS A 3 0.97 -2.51 -1.40
C HIS A 3 0.73 -2.68 -2.91
N ALA A 4 -0.07 -1.80 -3.53
CA ALA A 4 -0.40 -1.90 -4.96
C ALA A 4 0.82 -1.64 -5.84
N ILE A 5 1.57 -0.57 -5.56
CA ILE A 5 2.73 -0.18 -6.39
C ILE A 5 3.84 -1.22 -6.25
N LEU A 6 4.20 -1.61 -5.02
CA LEU A 6 5.37 -2.44 -4.78
C LEU A 6 5.17 -3.92 -5.11
N ASN A 7 3.92 -4.36 -5.37
CA ASN A 7 3.61 -5.72 -5.85
C ASN A 7 3.09 -5.73 -7.30
N GLY A 8 2.79 -4.57 -7.89
CA GLY A 8 2.18 -4.47 -9.22
C GLY A 8 3.06 -3.81 -10.29
N LEU A 9 4.17 -3.18 -9.90
CA LEU A 9 5.11 -2.55 -10.82
C LEU A 9 6.50 -3.16 -10.69
N ASP A 10 7.21 -3.23 -11.82
CA ASP A 10 8.63 -3.57 -11.85
C ASP A 10 9.49 -2.41 -11.33
N GLU A 11 10.70 -2.71 -10.83
CA GLU A 11 11.61 -1.70 -10.27
C GLU A 11 11.90 -0.55 -11.25
N SER A 12 12.02 -0.85 -12.56
CA SER A 12 12.22 0.16 -13.60
C SER A 12 11.06 1.14 -13.75
N ASP A 13 9.83 0.70 -13.48
CA ASP A 13 8.65 1.56 -13.56
C ASP A 13 8.54 2.47 -12.33
N ILE A 14 9.05 2.02 -11.18
CA ILE A 14 9.14 2.83 -9.95
C ILE A 14 10.20 3.94 -10.12
N ASP A 15 11.31 3.65 -10.81
CA ASP A 15 12.43 4.58 -11.01
C ASP A 15 12.11 5.76 -11.97
N ASN A 16 11.14 5.61 -12.86
CA ASN A 16 10.75 6.60 -13.89
C ASN A 16 10.03 7.88 -13.37
N GLY A 17 10.36 8.37 -12.17
CA GLY A 17 9.92 9.68 -11.67
C GLY A 17 9.56 9.71 -10.18
N ASN A 18 9.49 8.57 -9.49
CA ASN A 18 8.96 8.48 -8.12
C ASN A 18 10.07 8.25 -7.08
N ARG A 19 10.99 9.20 -6.94
CA ARG A 19 12.17 9.09 -6.04
C ARG A 19 11.83 8.68 -4.59
N PRO A 20 10.76 9.18 -3.94
CA PRO A 20 10.41 8.75 -2.58
C PRO A 20 9.99 7.28 -2.52
N LEU A 21 9.18 6.82 -3.49
CA LEU A 21 8.72 5.43 -3.56
C LEU A 21 9.89 4.48 -3.86
N LEU A 22 10.79 4.86 -4.77
CA LEU A 22 11.99 4.09 -5.07
C LEU A 22 12.91 3.95 -3.84
N LYS A 23 13.08 5.03 -3.07
CA LYS A 23 13.86 5.01 -1.82
C LYS A 23 13.27 3.99 -0.84
N ILE A 24 11.95 4.02 -0.63
CA ILE A 24 11.25 3.07 0.25
C ILE A 24 11.47 1.65 -0.26
N PHE A 25 11.17 1.39 -1.53
CA PHE A 25 11.34 0.06 -2.13
C PHE A 25 12.74 -0.51 -1.92
N ASN A 26 13.78 0.25 -2.28
CA ASN A 26 15.17 -0.17 -2.17
C ASN A 26 15.61 -0.45 -0.72
N LYS A 27 15.09 0.34 0.23
CA LYS A 27 15.43 0.18 1.66
C LYS A 27 14.72 -1.01 2.28
N THR A 28 13.45 -1.23 1.94
CA THR A 28 12.59 -2.16 2.70
C THR A 28 12.36 -3.51 2.02
N ARG A 29 12.89 -3.75 0.82
CA ARG A 29 12.67 -5.01 0.09
C ARG A 29 13.01 -6.26 0.91
N HIS A 30 14.03 -6.19 1.76
CA HIS A 30 14.52 -7.29 2.59
C HIS A 30 13.96 -7.29 4.02
N PHE A 31 13.13 -6.32 4.35
CA PHE A 31 12.55 -6.18 5.69
C PHE A 31 11.35 -7.09 5.86
N SER A 32 11.14 -7.55 7.10
CA SER A 32 9.87 -8.11 7.55
C SER A 32 8.74 -7.07 7.54
N ALA A 33 7.49 -7.51 7.70
CA ALA A 33 6.33 -6.61 7.75
C ALA A 33 6.45 -5.57 8.89
N ASP A 34 6.89 -5.98 10.08
CA ASP A 34 7.06 -5.09 11.23
C ASP A 34 8.20 -4.08 11.01
N GLU A 35 9.30 -4.51 10.39
CA GLU A 35 10.41 -3.62 10.04
C GLU A 35 10.00 -2.61 8.96
N ARG A 36 9.16 -3.00 7.99
CA ARG A 36 8.57 -2.09 7.00
C ARG A 36 7.71 -1.03 7.69
N ALA A 37 6.84 -1.43 8.62
CA ALA A 37 6.00 -0.51 9.40
C ALA A 37 6.86 0.50 10.18
N LYS A 38 7.85 0.01 10.94
CA LYS A 38 8.78 0.88 11.70
C LYS A 38 9.56 1.84 10.81
N PHE A 39 9.97 1.41 9.61
CA PHE A 39 10.64 2.29 8.67
C PHE A 39 9.72 3.41 8.17
N LEU A 40 8.45 3.12 7.89
CA LEU A 40 7.47 4.14 7.46
C LEU A 40 7.18 5.18 8.55
N GLU A 41 7.36 4.82 9.82
CA GLU A 41 7.25 5.75 10.97
C GLU A 41 8.52 6.56 11.24
N SER A 42 9.62 6.26 10.53
CA SER A 42 10.91 6.91 10.77
C SER A 42 11.03 8.27 10.07
N GLU A 43 11.93 9.12 10.58
CA GLU A 43 12.30 10.38 9.95
C GLU A 43 12.78 10.21 8.49
N GLU A 44 13.35 9.05 8.16
CA GLU A 44 13.84 8.74 6.82
C GLU A 44 12.70 8.59 5.80
N ALA A 45 11.50 8.25 6.25
CA ALA A 45 10.28 8.13 5.44
C ALA A 45 9.33 9.34 5.57
N SER A 46 9.72 10.38 6.33
CA SER A 46 8.90 11.58 6.60
C SER A 46 8.38 12.29 5.35
N GLU A 47 9.11 12.24 4.24
CA GLU A 47 8.66 12.79 2.95
C GLU A 47 7.33 12.15 2.49
N LEU A 48 7.17 10.83 2.67
CA LEU A 48 5.92 10.15 2.35
C LEU A 48 4.79 10.60 3.28
N ALA A 49 5.06 10.77 4.57
CA ALA A 49 4.07 11.25 5.53
C ALA A 49 3.58 12.66 5.19
N ASN A 50 4.50 13.55 4.77
CA ASN A 50 4.16 14.90 4.32
C ASN A 50 3.32 14.89 3.03
N LEU A 51 3.68 14.04 2.05
CA LEU A 51 2.89 13.88 0.82
C LEU A 51 1.49 13.35 1.14
N HIS A 52 1.38 12.35 2.02
CA HIS A 52 0.10 11.83 2.47
C HIS A 52 -0.75 12.92 3.16
N PHE A 53 -0.13 13.74 4.02
CA PHE A 53 -0.81 14.87 4.65
C PHE A 53 -1.39 15.85 3.61
N HIS A 54 -0.59 16.26 2.61
CA HIS A 54 -1.07 17.13 1.54
C HIS A 54 -2.22 16.51 0.74
N SER A 55 -2.13 15.23 0.37
CA SER A 55 -3.23 14.55 -0.31
C SER A 55 -4.48 14.38 0.58
N SER A 56 -4.31 14.26 1.90
CA SER A 56 -5.44 14.09 2.83
C SER A 56 -6.32 15.35 2.99
N ILE A 57 -5.79 16.53 2.64
CA ILE A 57 -6.54 17.80 2.67
C ILE A 57 -7.11 18.20 1.31
N GLU A 58 -6.87 17.38 0.28
CA GLU A 58 -7.46 17.53 -1.05
C GLU A 58 -8.79 16.77 -1.14
N GLY A 59 -9.47 16.91 -2.28
CA GLY A 59 -10.75 16.24 -2.55
C GLY A 59 -11.97 17.14 -2.38
N GLN A 60 -13.15 16.55 -2.50
CA GLN A 60 -14.43 17.27 -2.54
C GLN A 60 -15.11 17.39 -1.17
N SER A 61 -14.68 16.59 -0.17
CA SER A 61 -15.24 16.59 1.17
C SER A 61 -14.41 17.42 2.15
N THR A 62 -15.02 17.80 3.27
CA THR A 62 -14.29 18.40 4.38
C THR A 62 -13.41 17.37 5.08
N VAL A 63 -12.20 17.78 5.46
CA VAL A 63 -11.29 16.95 6.25
C VAL A 63 -11.87 16.77 7.65
N PRO A 64 -12.00 15.53 8.16
CA PRO A 64 -12.46 15.31 9.53
C PRO A 64 -11.42 15.80 10.55
N GLU A 65 -11.83 15.94 11.82
CA GLU A 65 -10.89 16.21 12.90
C GLU A 65 -9.89 15.05 13.06
N SER A 66 -8.67 15.35 13.51
CA SER A 66 -7.59 14.35 13.59
C SER A 66 -7.86 13.21 14.58
N ASN A 67 -8.78 13.42 15.52
CA ASN A 67 -9.23 12.44 16.52
C ASN A 67 -10.63 11.89 16.21
N ALA A 68 -11.20 12.18 15.04
CA ALA A 68 -12.47 11.61 14.63
C ALA A 68 -12.37 10.09 14.57
N ASP A 69 -13.44 9.41 15.00
CA ASP A 69 -13.54 7.97 14.87
C ASP A 69 -13.81 7.60 13.40
N VAL A 70 -12.89 6.85 12.79
CA VAL A 70 -12.94 6.47 11.37
C VAL A 70 -13.07 4.95 11.27
N ASP A 71 -14.23 4.49 10.82
CA ASP A 71 -14.53 3.06 10.64
C ASP A 71 -14.26 2.55 9.21
N LEU A 72 -13.83 3.45 8.30
CA LEU A 72 -13.46 3.08 6.93
C LEU A 72 -12.00 2.64 6.86
N HIS A 73 -11.74 1.60 6.09
CA HIS A 73 -10.42 1.00 5.95
C HIS A 73 -10.08 0.67 4.49
N PHE A 74 -8.83 0.88 4.11
CA PHE A 74 -8.33 0.54 2.78
C PHE A 74 -7.56 -0.79 2.82
N VAL A 75 -7.93 -1.69 1.92
CA VAL A 75 -7.17 -2.91 1.63
C VAL A 75 -6.72 -2.90 0.16
N THR A 76 -5.80 -3.79 -0.20
CA THR A 76 -5.32 -3.89 -1.59
C THR A 76 -5.38 -5.34 -2.04
N PHE A 77 -5.93 -5.58 -3.23
CA PHE A 77 -5.88 -6.88 -3.90
C PHE A 77 -4.81 -6.86 -4.99
N VAL A 78 -4.00 -7.90 -5.04
CA VAL A 78 -2.94 -8.08 -6.04
C VAL A 78 -2.91 -9.51 -6.55
N GLU A 79 -2.46 -9.69 -7.79
CA GLU A 79 -2.13 -10.99 -8.34
C GLU A 79 -0.63 -11.22 -8.16
N VAL A 80 -0.27 -12.36 -7.56
CA VAL A 80 1.13 -12.80 -7.42
C VAL A 80 1.20 -14.28 -7.77
N GLU A 81 1.96 -14.60 -8.82
CA GLU A 81 2.19 -15.98 -9.29
C GLU A 81 0.88 -16.74 -9.58
N GLY A 82 -0.10 -16.07 -10.19
CA GLY A 82 -1.41 -16.60 -10.54
C GLY A 82 -2.35 -16.78 -9.36
N GLN A 83 -2.06 -16.17 -8.20
CA GLN A 83 -2.89 -16.23 -6.99
C GLN A 83 -3.35 -14.83 -6.58
N LEU A 84 -4.58 -14.72 -6.09
CA LEU A 84 -5.17 -13.49 -5.58
C LEU A 84 -4.82 -13.33 -4.10
N TYR A 85 -4.21 -12.19 -3.75
CA TYR A 85 -3.89 -11.85 -2.38
C TYR A 85 -4.56 -10.56 -1.93
N GLU A 86 -5.13 -10.58 -0.73
CA GLU A 86 -5.52 -9.38 0.01
C GLU A 86 -4.39 -8.96 0.96
N LEU A 87 -3.97 -7.71 0.83
CA LEU A 87 -2.92 -7.09 1.62
C LEU A 87 -3.52 -6.01 2.53
N ASP A 88 -3.75 -6.40 3.79
CA ASP A 88 -4.25 -5.55 4.86
C ASP A 88 -3.20 -5.40 5.96
N GLY A 89 -2.71 -4.17 6.19
CA GLY A 89 -1.72 -3.87 7.22
C GLY A 89 -2.22 -4.06 8.67
N ARG A 90 -3.53 -4.23 8.90
CA ARG A 90 -4.11 -4.56 10.21
C ARG A 90 -4.12 -6.07 10.49
N LYS A 91 -3.87 -6.90 9.48
CA LYS A 91 -3.79 -8.36 9.59
C LYS A 91 -2.33 -8.80 9.78
N PRO A 92 -2.09 -9.94 10.45
CA PRO A 92 -0.73 -10.43 10.68
C PRO A 92 -0.01 -10.92 9.41
N PHE A 93 -0.75 -11.22 8.33
CA PHE A 93 -0.20 -11.71 7.07
C PHE A 93 -1.18 -11.51 5.90
N PRO A 94 -0.69 -11.55 4.64
CA PRO A 94 -1.52 -11.58 3.43
C PRO A 94 -2.56 -12.72 3.44
N ILE A 95 -3.77 -12.46 2.97
CA ILE A 95 -4.80 -13.49 2.81
C ILE A 95 -4.81 -13.95 1.35
N ASN A 96 -4.57 -15.24 1.12
CA ASN A 96 -4.68 -15.86 -0.20
C ASN A 96 -6.15 -16.27 -0.46
N HIS A 97 -6.73 -15.74 -1.53
CA HIS A 97 -8.11 -15.98 -1.95
C HIS A 97 -8.24 -17.02 -3.08
N GLY A 98 -7.13 -17.63 -3.48
CA GLY A 98 -7.07 -18.71 -4.47
C GLY A 98 -6.52 -18.25 -5.83
N ALA A 99 -6.85 -19.01 -6.87
CA ALA A 99 -6.38 -18.73 -8.23
C ALA A 99 -6.93 -17.40 -8.76
N CYS A 100 -6.06 -16.63 -9.40
CA CYS A 100 -6.40 -15.39 -10.09
C CYS A 100 -6.23 -15.58 -11.60
N ILE A 101 -7.31 -15.43 -12.35
CA ILE A 101 -7.35 -15.49 -13.82
C ILE A 101 -7.51 -14.06 -14.36
N ASN A 102 -8.32 -13.23 -13.70
CA ASN A 102 -8.58 -11.85 -14.05
C ASN A 102 -8.65 -11.01 -12.79
N LEU A 103 -7.58 -10.26 -12.49
CA LEU A 103 -7.47 -9.46 -11.26
C LEU A 103 -8.67 -8.51 -11.04
N LEU A 104 -9.22 -7.91 -12.09
CA LEU A 104 -10.34 -6.98 -11.95
C LEU A 104 -11.63 -7.71 -11.55
N GLU A 105 -11.95 -8.82 -12.21
CA GLU A 105 -13.15 -9.60 -11.91
C GLU A 105 -13.01 -10.37 -10.58
N ASP A 106 -11.85 -11.01 -10.38
CA ASP A 106 -11.59 -11.87 -9.23
C ASP A 106 -11.47 -11.07 -7.92
N SER A 107 -10.96 -9.83 -7.95
CA SER A 107 -10.89 -8.98 -6.75
C SER A 107 -12.27 -8.49 -6.27
N VAL A 108 -13.27 -8.43 -7.15
CA VAL A 108 -14.65 -8.08 -6.78
C VAL A 108 -15.41 -9.30 -6.26
N ASN A 109 -15.17 -10.46 -6.86
CA ASN A 109 -15.88 -11.70 -6.53
C ASN A 109 -15.23 -12.50 -5.38
N GLY A 110 -13.96 -12.24 -5.06
CA GLY A 110 -13.21 -12.91 -3.99
C GLY A 110 -13.48 -12.39 -2.57
N ILE A 111 -14.53 -11.59 -2.40
CA ILE A 111 -15.02 -11.07 -1.11
C ILE A 111 -16.14 -11.96 -0.59
#